data_AF-A0A356L1Y7-F1
#
_entry.id   AF-A0A356L1Y7-F1
#
_cell.length_a   1.000
_cell.length_b   1.000
_cell.length_c   1.000
_cell.angle_alpha   90.00
_cell.angle_beta   90.00
_cell.angle_gamma   90.00
#
_symmetry.space_group_name_H-M   'P 1'
#
loop_
_entity.id
_entity.type
_entity.pdbx_description
1 polymer ?
#
loop_
_entity_poly.entity_id
_entity_poly.type
_entity_poly.pdbx_seq_one_letter_code
_entity_poly.pdbx_strand_id
1 'polypeptide(L)' 'GNISQGQVALNTVDIGLPQLAMHSPYETAGAKDTAYLIEAARVLFSSSFLGSGDGNYKLLF' A
#
# COMPACT_ATOMS: atom_id res chain seq x y z
N GLY A 1 2.96 7.85 -4.37
CA GLY A 1 4.26 8.12 -4.99
C GLY A 1 4.54 9.59 -5.15
N ASN A 2 5.82 9.94 -5.26
CA ASN A 2 6.30 11.32 -5.30
C ASN A 2 5.69 12.19 -6.42
N ILE A 3 5.36 11.63 -7.58
CA ILE A 3 4.72 12.39 -8.68
C ILE A 3 3.34 12.90 -8.26
N SER A 4 2.52 12.05 -7.63
CA SER A 4 1.18 12.42 -7.16
C SER A 4 1.23 13.52 -6.09
N GLN A 5 2.27 13.53 -5.25
CA GLN A 5 2.46 14.58 -4.24
C GLN A 5 2.73 15.96 -4.86
N GLY A 6 3.25 16.02 -6.09
CA GLY A 6 3.38 17.27 -6.84
C GLY A 6 2.05 17.89 -7.28
N GLN A 7 0.95 17.14 -7.23
CA GLN A 7 -0.39 17.61 -7.59
C GLN A 7 -1.26 17.87 -6.35
N VAL A 8 -1.18 17.01 -5.34
CA VAL A 8 -1.94 17.15 -4.10
C VAL A 8 -1.04 16.76 -2.92
N ALA A 9 -0.89 17.68 -1.96
CA ALA A 9 -0.10 17.45 -0.76
C ALA A 9 -0.87 16.54 0.22
N LEU A 10 -0.53 15.25 0.23
CA LEU A 10 -1.12 14.22 1.09
C LEU A 10 -0.04 13.27 1.61
N ASN A 11 -0.18 12.84 2.86
CA ASN A 11 0.62 11.75 3.40
C ASN A 11 0.42 10.51 2.54
N THR A 12 1.52 9.95 2.03
CA THR A 12 1.49 8.84 1.10
C THR A 12 2.49 7.78 1.51
N VAL A 13 2.12 6.51 1.33
CA VAL A 13 3.03 5.38 1.41
C VAL A 13 3.01 4.66 0.06
N ASP A 14 4.18 4.28 -0.45
CA ASP A 14 4.29 3.42 -1.63
C ASP A 14 4.49 1.98 -1.17
N ILE A 15 3.58 1.09 -1.58
CA ILE A 15 3.60 -0.33 -1.23
C ILE A 15 3.60 -1.17 -2.50
N GLY A 16 4.07 -2.42 -2.39
CA GLY A 16 4.07 -3.37 -3.49
C GLY A 16 4.34 -4.78 -2.99
N LEU A 17 4.15 -5.77 -3.87
CA LEU A 17 4.51 -7.16 -3.58
C LEU A 17 6.01 -7.36 -3.80
N PRO A 18 6.68 -8.15 -2.94
CA PRO A 18 8.04 -8.58 -3.24
C PRO A 18 8.02 -9.51 -4.46
N GLN A 19 9.03 -9.35 -5.32
CA GLN A 19 9.19 -10.17 -6.51
C GLN A 19 10.67 -10.43 -6.80
N LEU A 20 10.93 -11.46 -7.59
CA LEU A 20 12.25 -11.79 -8.14
C LEU A 20 12.25 -11.57 -9.66
N ALA A 21 13.42 -11.22 -10.19
CA ALA A 21 13.66 -10.97 -11.60
C ALA A 21 12.77 -9.86 -12.20
N MET A 22 12.55 -8.76 -11.45
CA MET A 22 11.81 -7.60 -11.95
C MET A 22 12.39 -7.11 -13.29
N HIS A 23 11.49 -6.84 -14.25
CA HIS A 23 11.79 -6.53 -15.66
C HIS A 23 12.16 -7.72 -16.56
N SER A 24 12.07 -8.96 -16.08
CA SER A 24 12.16 -10.17 -16.90
C SER A 24 10.87 -10.41 -17.69
N PRO A 25 10.92 -11.09 -18.86
CA PRO A 25 9.71 -11.63 -19.49
C PRO A 25 8.97 -12.68 -18.62
N TYR A 26 9.64 -13.22 -17.60
CA TYR A 26 9.07 -14.11 -16.59
C TYR A 26 9.49 -13.64 -15.20
N GLU A 27 8.59 -12.93 -14.53
CA GLU A 27 8.73 -12.51 -13.13
C GLU A 27 8.13 -13.58 -12.21
N THR A 28 8.57 -13.61 -10.95
CA THR A 28 7.99 -14.51 -9.95
C THR A 28 7.85 -13.81 -8.60
N ALA A 29 6.85 -14.22 -7.82
CA ALA A 29 6.56 -13.68 -6.49
C ALA A 29 6.15 -14.83 -5.56
N GLY A 30 6.05 -14.57 -4.26
CA GLY A 30 5.57 -15.55 -3.31
C GLY A 30 4.12 -15.93 -3.60
N ALA A 31 3.81 -17.23 -3.50
CA ALA A 31 2.49 -17.76 -3.86
C ALA A 31 1.32 -17.15 -3.04
N LYS A 32 1.61 -16.57 -1.86
CA LYS A 32 0.62 -15.95 -0.97
C LYS A 32 0.64 -14.43 -1.00
N ASP A 33 1.64 -13.82 -1.64
CA ASP A 33 1.85 -12.37 -1.56
C ASP A 33 0.63 -11.60 -2.10
N THR A 34 0.06 -12.07 -3.22
CA THR A 34 -1.19 -11.53 -3.77
C THR A 34 -2.36 -11.62 -2.79
N ALA A 35 -2.52 -12.75 -2.09
CA ALA A 35 -3.59 -12.92 -1.12
C ALA A 35 -3.44 -11.96 0.06
N TYR A 36 -2.22 -11.73 0.53
CA TYR A 36 -1.95 -10.79 1.62
C TYR A 36 -2.18 -9.34 1.22
N LEU A 37 -1.84 -8.93 -0.01
CA LEU A 37 -2.14 -7.58 -0.47
C LEU A 37 -3.64 -7.37 -0.69
N ILE A 38 -4.37 -8.39 -1.17
CA ILE A 38 -5.84 -8.35 -1.23
C ILE A 38 -6.41 -8.13 0.17
N GLU A 39 -5.93 -8.87 1.18
CA GLU A 39 -6.39 -8.73 2.56
C GLU A 39 -6.05 -7.35 3.14
N ALA A 40 -4.83 -6.87 2.95
CA ALA A 40 -4.42 -5.53 3.39
C ALA A 40 -5.27 -4.42 2.74
N ALA A 41 -5.54 -4.52 1.44
CA ALA A 41 -6.40 -3.57 0.73
C ALA A 41 -7.85 -3.64 1.24
N ARG A 42 -8.38 -4.86 1.44
CA ARG A 42 -9.72 -5.06 2.02
C ARG A 42 -9.83 -4.36 3.36
N VAL A 43 -8.89 -4.62 4.27
CA VAL A 43 -8.85 -4.00 5.60
C VAL A 43 -8.73 -2.48 5.47
N LEU A 44 -7.83 -1.95 4.65
CA LEU A 44 -7.63 -0.51 4.49
C LEU A 44 -8.90 0.21 3.99
N PHE A 45 -9.56 -0.34 2.97
CA PHE A 45 -10.73 0.28 2.35
C PHE A 45 -12.05 0.01 3.08
N SER A 46 -12.12 -1.00 3.95
CA SER A 46 -13.28 -1.25 4.81
C SER A 46 -13.19 -0.60 6.19
N SER A 47 -12.08 0.06 6.51
CA SER A 47 -11.84 0.69 7.82
C SER A 47 -12.09 2.20 7.79
N SER A 48 -12.19 2.80 8.98
CA SER A 48 -12.15 4.25 9.16
C SER A 48 -10.78 4.69 9.71
N PHE A 49 -10.42 5.95 9.47
CA PHE A 49 -9.14 6.51 9.92
C PHE A 49 -9.35 7.63 10.92
N LEU A 50 -8.56 7.63 11.98
CA LEU A 50 -8.42 8.76 12.89
C LEU A 50 -7.02 9.34 12.75
N GLY A 51 -6.93 10.56 12.22
CA GLY A 51 -5.68 11.32 12.18
C GLY A 51 -5.43 12.08 13.49
N SER A 52 -4.22 12.01 14.02
CA SER A 52 -3.83 12.72 15.25
C SER A 52 -3.28 14.14 15.01
N GLY A 53 -3.15 14.57 13.75
CA GLY A 53 -2.63 15.90 13.38
C GLY A 53 -1.10 16.02 13.38
N ASP A 54 -0.41 14.95 13.74
CA ASP A 54 1.06 14.82 13.81
C ASP A 54 1.63 13.93 12.68
N GLY A 55 0.80 13.60 11.69
CA GLY A 55 1.11 12.67 10.61
C GLY A 55 0.87 11.19 10.94
N ASN A 56 0.51 10.85 12.18
CA ASN A 56 0.11 9.50 12.56
C ASN A 56 -1.39 9.27 12.34
N TYR A 57 -1.72 8.04 11.94
CA TYR A 57 -3.09 7.57 11.74
C TYR A 57 -3.33 6.30 12.55
N LYS A 58 -4.55 6.17 13.09
CA LYS A 58 -5.06 4.91 13.65
C LYS A 58 -6.15 4.36 12.77
N LEU A 59 -6.07 3.08 12.44
CA LEU A 59 -7.20 2.36 11.86
C LEU A 59 -8.23 2.06 12.95
N LEU A 60 -9.49 2.29 12.61
CA LEU A 60 -10.66 1.91 13.40
C LEU A 60 -11.39 0.81 12.62
N PHE A 61 -11.57 -0.34 13.27
CA PHE A 61 -12.28 -1.52 12.75
C PHE A 61 -13.68 -1.63 13.36
#